data_AF-A0A7W5VF40-F1
#
_entry.id   AF-A0A7W5VF40-F1
#
_cell.length_a   1.000
_cell.length_b   1.000
_cell.length_c   1.000
_cell.angle_alpha   90.00
_cell.angle_beta   90.00
_cell.angle_gamma   90.00
#
_symmetry.space_group_name_H-M   'P 1'
#
loop_
_entity.id
_entity.type
_entity.pdbx_description
1 polymer ?
#
loop_
_entity_poly.entity_id
_entity_poly.type
_entity_poly.pdbx_seq_one_letter_code
_entity_poly.pdbx_strand_id
1 'polypeptide(L)'
;MLHGIDVSNWQGNVDWGDHADDGVSFAFAKATEGVTYTDKWFDRNWQRMRENWLVCGAYHFAKPKGNPADQARHFLRTIQQAGGLRRGDLVALDLESHEGLPADEVAAFARRWCRIVERRTGMRPFIYTHAWFARAGNCAGLGEYPLWIASPGRPKGDPLVPSPWRDWKIHQYDNSPIDRNVFHGSREDLTRLGYDPR
;
A
#
# COMPACT_ATOMS: atom_id res chain seq x y z
N MET A 1 -1.92 -15.22 11.06
CA MET A 1 -1.48 -14.07 10.24
C MET A 1 -1.34 -14.55 8.81
N LEU A 2 -1.79 -13.77 7.84
CA LEU A 2 -1.50 -14.07 6.43
C LEU A 2 -0.10 -13.59 6.10
N HIS A 3 0.55 -14.30 5.19
CA HIS A 3 1.83 -13.90 4.63
C HIS A 3 1.61 -13.13 3.32
N GLY A 4 2.43 -12.12 3.09
CA GLY A 4 2.38 -11.34 1.86
C GLY A 4 3.73 -10.79 1.46
N ILE A 5 3.78 -10.22 0.25
CA ILE A 5 4.95 -9.54 -0.29
C ILE A 5 4.51 -8.23 -0.93
N ASP A 6 5.45 -7.30 -1.12
CA ASP A 6 5.22 -6.15 -1.98
C ASP A 6 6.35 -6.01 -3.00
N VAL A 7 5.99 -5.54 -4.19
CA VAL A 7 6.88 -5.51 -5.36
C VAL A 7 6.71 -4.25 -6.17
N SER A 8 7.77 -3.92 -6.89
CA SER A 8 7.85 -2.84 -7.86
C SER A 8 8.69 -3.28 -9.05
N ASN A 9 9.07 -2.33 -9.88
CA ASN A 9 9.97 -2.54 -11.00
C ASN A 9 11.34 -3.11 -10.61
N TRP A 10 11.76 -2.99 -9.35
CA TRP A 10 13.01 -3.51 -8.83
C TRP A 10 13.08 -5.05 -8.82
N GLN A 11 11.95 -5.72 -8.59
CA GLN A 11 11.90 -7.19 -8.59
C GLN A 11 11.85 -7.80 -10.00
N GLY A 12 11.57 -6.98 -11.03
CA GLY A 12 11.55 -7.45 -12.41
C GLY A 12 10.44 -8.47 -12.67
N ASN A 13 10.82 -9.64 -13.21
CA ASN A 13 9.87 -10.71 -13.48
C ASN A 13 9.67 -11.58 -12.24
N VAL A 14 8.57 -11.37 -11.52
CA VAL A 14 8.20 -12.12 -10.32
C VAL A 14 7.49 -13.42 -10.70
N ASP A 15 7.92 -14.54 -10.12
CA ASP A 15 7.19 -15.81 -10.19
C ASP A 15 6.10 -15.86 -9.11
N TRP A 16 4.89 -15.51 -9.52
CA TRP A 16 3.74 -15.46 -8.61
C TRP A 16 3.21 -16.84 -8.23
N GLY A 17 3.49 -17.88 -9.04
CA GLY A 17 3.09 -19.26 -8.75
C GLY A 17 3.92 -19.82 -7.61
N ASP A 18 5.25 -19.72 -7.74
CA ASP A 18 6.20 -20.15 -6.71
C ASP A 18 5.91 -19.44 -5.37
N HIS A 19 5.65 -18.13 -5.39
CA HIS A 19 5.31 -17.40 -4.17
C HIS A 19 3.99 -17.86 -3.54
N ALA A 20 2.96 -18.15 -4.34
CA ALA A 20 1.69 -18.66 -3.83
C ALA A 20 1.85 -20.05 -3.20
N ASP A 21 2.63 -20.92 -3.84
CA ASP A 21 2.97 -22.26 -3.33
C ASP A 21 3.79 -22.19 -2.03
N ASP A 22 4.66 -21.18 -1.90
CA ASP A 22 5.40 -20.85 -0.67
C ASP A 22 4.54 -20.19 0.43
N GLY A 23 3.23 -20.02 0.20
CA GLY A 23 2.27 -19.56 1.21
C GLY A 23 2.00 -18.06 1.21
N VAL A 24 2.47 -17.31 0.21
CA VAL A 24 2.03 -15.92 -0.01
C VAL A 24 0.53 -15.92 -0.28
N SER A 25 -0.22 -15.10 0.48
CA SER A 25 -1.69 -15.04 0.43
C SER A 25 -2.22 -13.68 -0.02
N PHE A 26 -1.38 -12.64 0.06
CA PHE A 26 -1.69 -11.30 -0.44
C PHE A 26 -0.42 -10.64 -0.96
N ALA A 27 -0.57 -9.67 -1.85
CA ALA A 27 0.57 -8.87 -2.27
C ALA A 27 0.17 -7.47 -2.71
N PHE A 28 1.12 -6.53 -2.62
CA PHE A 28 0.97 -5.18 -3.15
C PHE A 28 1.93 -4.95 -4.33
N ALA A 29 1.42 -4.46 -5.45
CA ALA A 29 2.25 -4.06 -6.59
C ALA A 29 2.26 -2.53 -6.73
N LYS A 30 3.44 -1.95 -6.94
CA LYS A 30 3.58 -0.51 -7.23
C LYS A 30 2.84 -0.21 -8.52
N ALA A 31 1.92 0.74 -8.48
CA ALA A 31 1.23 1.20 -9.67
C ALA A 31 1.84 2.49 -10.22
N THR A 32 2.02 3.49 -9.34
CA THR A 32 2.45 4.82 -9.76
C THR A 32 3.30 5.50 -8.69
N GLU A 33 4.08 6.48 -9.13
CA GLU A 33 4.84 7.40 -8.29
C GLU A 33 4.65 8.82 -8.80
N GLY A 34 4.19 9.73 -7.93
CA GLY A 34 3.83 11.08 -8.35
C GLY A 34 2.85 11.09 -9.53
N VAL A 35 2.98 12.06 -10.42
CA VAL A 35 2.12 12.20 -11.61
C VAL A 35 2.77 11.72 -12.91
N THR A 36 4.06 11.40 -12.87
CA THR A 36 4.89 11.18 -14.07
C THR A 36 5.34 9.74 -14.23
N TYR A 37 5.33 8.92 -13.17
CA TYR A 37 5.85 7.56 -13.23
C TYR A 37 4.74 6.54 -13.04
N THR A 38 4.59 5.64 -14.02
CA THR A 38 3.83 4.39 -13.92
C THR A 38 4.83 3.24 -13.90
N ASP A 39 4.64 2.31 -12.97
CA ASP A 39 5.49 1.12 -12.89
C ASP A 39 5.23 0.22 -14.09
N LYS A 40 6.28 -0.07 -14.87
CA LYS A 40 6.19 -0.85 -16.11
C LYS A 40 5.75 -2.30 -15.91
N TRP A 41 5.89 -2.82 -14.69
CA TRP A 41 5.50 -4.19 -14.34
C TRP A 41 4.14 -4.27 -13.67
N PHE A 42 3.50 -3.12 -13.36
CA PHE A 42 2.24 -3.09 -12.62
C PHE A 42 1.17 -3.97 -13.24
N ASP A 43 0.84 -3.79 -14.53
CA ASP A 43 -0.23 -4.55 -15.17
C ASP A 43 0.03 -6.06 -15.12
N ARG A 44 1.27 -6.49 -15.44
CA ARG A 44 1.66 -7.90 -15.34
C ARG A 44 1.51 -8.42 -13.90
N ASN A 45 2.06 -7.72 -12.92
CA ASN A 45 1.98 -8.14 -11.51
C ASN A 45 0.52 -8.19 -11.05
N TRP A 46 -0.28 -7.20 -11.42
CA TRP A 46 -1.70 -7.12 -11.11
C TRP A 46 -2.49 -8.30 -11.66
N GLN A 47 -2.28 -8.71 -12.92
CA GLN A 47 -2.94 -9.90 -13.46
C GLN A 47 -2.40 -11.19 -12.83
N ARG A 48 -1.08 -11.31 -12.67
CA ARG A 48 -0.47 -12.56 -12.16
C ARG A 48 -0.81 -12.83 -10.70
N MET A 49 -0.94 -11.80 -9.86
CA MET A 49 -1.47 -11.97 -8.49
C MET A 49 -2.88 -12.57 -8.51
N ARG A 50 -3.73 -12.12 -9.44
CA ARG A 50 -5.12 -12.62 -9.57
C ARG A 50 -5.17 -14.06 -10.06
N GLU A 51 -4.38 -14.39 -11.08
CA GLU A 51 -4.28 -15.75 -11.63
C GLU A 51 -3.81 -16.77 -10.57
N ASN A 52 -2.99 -16.33 -9.63
CA ASN A 52 -2.51 -17.14 -8.50
C ASN A 52 -3.34 -16.96 -7.22
N TRP A 53 -4.57 -16.45 -7.35
CA TRP A 53 -5.55 -16.37 -6.25
C TRP A 53 -5.09 -15.59 -5.01
N LEU A 54 -4.19 -14.62 -5.17
CA LEU A 54 -3.75 -13.75 -4.09
C LEU A 54 -4.79 -12.64 -3.83
N VAL A 55 -4.86 -12.15 -2.59
CA VAL A 55 -5.52 -10.86 -2.34
C VAL A 55 -4.64 -9.75 -2.91
N CYS A 56 -5.17 -9.02 -3.91
CA CYS A 56 -4.39 -8.08 -4.72
C CYS A 56 -4.44 -6.67 -4.13
N GLY A 57 -3.27 -6.04 -3.96
CA GLY A 57 -3.12 -4.67 -3.54
C GLY A 57 -2.34 -3.83 -4.56
N ALA A 58 -2.74 -2.59 -4.76
CA ALA A 58 -1.99 -1.63 -5.56
C ALA A 58 -1.50 -0.50 -4.65
N TYR A 59 -0.28 0.00 -4.84
CA TYR A 59 0.20 1.14 -4.06
C TYR A 59 0.72 2.29 -4.92
N HIS A 60 0.61 3.49 -4.34
CA HIS A 60 1.09 4.74 -4.91
C HIS A 60 2.21 5.32 -4.05
N PHE A 61 3.38 5.55 -4.63
CA PHE A 61 4.47 6.26 -3.95
C PHE A 61 4.21 7.78 -3.99
N ALA A 62 4.01 8.36 -2.81
CA ALA A 62 3.68 9.76 -2.66
C ALA A 62 4.83 10.70 -3.03
N LYS A 63 4.49 11.78 -3.74
CA LYS A 63 5.35 12.96 -3.92
C LYS A 63 4.66 14.19 -3.32
N PRO A 64 4.79 14.46 -2.01
CA PRO A 64 4.04 15.53 -1.34
C PRO A 64 4.18 16.95 -1.91
N LYS A 65 5.26 17.28 -2.66
CA LYS A 65 5.38 18.56 -3.39
C LYS A 65 4.39 18.69 -4.55
N GLY A 66 3.90 17.56 -5.07
CA GLY A 66 2.93 17.54 -6.15
C GLY A 66 1.48 17.74 -5.69
N ASN A 67 0.57 17.79 -6.65
CA ASN A 67 -0.86 17.91 -6.34
C ASN A 67 -1.46 16.53 -5.93
N PRO A 68 -2.12 16.42 -4.76
CA PRO A 68 -2.68 15.14 -4.30
C PRO A 68 -3.81 14.62 -5.17
N ALA A 69 -4.59 15.51 -5.81
CA ALA A 69 -5.67 15.10 -6.69
C ALA A 69 -5.18 14.54 -8.02
N ASP A 70 -4.12 15.13 -8.58
CA ASP A 70 -3.53 14.63 -9.81
C ASP A 70 -2.86 13.27 -9.59
N GLN A 71 -2.19 13.09 -8.44
CA GLN A 71 -1.61 11.81 -8.03
C GLN A 71 -2.67 10.73 -7.81
N ALA A 72 -3.76 11.04 -7.10
CA ALA A 72 -4.86 10.09 -6.92
C ALA A 72 -5.54 9.72 -8.25
N ARG A 73 -5.73 10.69 -9.16
CA ARG A 73 -6.28 10.42 -10.50
C ARG A 73 -5.33 9.57 -11.34
N HIS A 74 -4.03 9.81 -11.26
CA HIS A 74 -3.03 9.00 -11.94
C HIS A 74 -3.07 7.55 -11.46
N PHE A 75 -2.98 7.34 -10.15
CA PHE A 75 -3.07 6.02 -9.53
C PHE A 75 -4.33 5.24 -9.93
N LEU A 76 -5.51 5.84 -9.77
CA LEU A 76 -6.77 5.17 -10.09
C LEU A 76 -6.94 4.90 -11.59
N ARG A 77 -6.45 5.81 -12.46
CA ARG A 77 -6.46 5.58 -13.91
C ARG A 77 -5.55 4.41 -14.29
N THR A 78 -4.37 4.31 -13.71
CA THR A 78 -3.44 3.20 -13.96
C THR A 78 -4.07 1.86 -13.54
N ILE A 79 -4.72 1.80 -12.37
CA ILE A 79 -5.48 0.60 -11.96
C ILE A 79 -6.60 0.30 -12.96
N GLN A 80 -7.36 1.31 -13.40
CA GLN A 80 -8.44 1.13 -14.37
C GLN A 80 -7.94 0.58 -15.71
N GLN A 81 -6.77 1.03 -16.18
CA GLN A 81 -6.13 0.55 -17.40
C GLN A 81 -5.66 -0.91 -17.28
N ALA A 82 -5.26 -1.35 -16.08
CA ALA A 82 -4.93 -2.74 -15.76
C ALA A 82 -6.17 -3.61 -15.46
N GLY A 83 -7.36 -3.24 -15.96
CA GLY A 83 -8.59 -4.01 -15.78
C GLY A 83 -9.36 -3.72 -14.49
N GLY A 84 -9.08 -2.58 -13.82
CA GLY A 84 -9.89 -2.05 -12.72
C GLY A 84 -9.74 -2.79 -11.40
N LEU A 85 -10.50 -2.31 -10.40
CA LEU A 85 -10.62 -2.94 -9.08
C LEU A 85 -11.70 -4.03 -9.11
N ARG A 86 -11.45 -5.13 -8.40
CA ARG A 86 -12.41 -6.21 -8.14
C ARG A 86 -12.71 -6.28 -6.65
N ARG A 87 -13.83 -6.92 -6.29
CA ARG A 87 -14.23 -7.07 -4.88
C ARG A 87 -13.09 -7.66 -4.06
N GLY A 88 -12.71 -7.00 -2.97
CA GLY A 88 -11.62 -7.40 -2.10
C GLY A 88 -10.22 -6.89 -2.48
N ASP A 89 -10.07 -6.23 -3.63
CA ASP A 89 -8.79 -5.58 -4.00
C ASP A 89 -8.48 -4.42 -3.04
N LEU A 90 -7.21 -4.24 -2.73
CA LEU A 90 -6.71 -3.27 -1.75
C LEU A 90 -6.00 -2.12 -2.45
N VAL A 91 -5.94 -0.96 -1.78
CA VAL A 91 -5.15 0.19 -2.22
C VAL A 91 -4.33 0.76 -1.07
N ALA A 92 -3.14 1.27 -1.36
CA ALA A 92 -2.26 1.88 -0.37
C ALA A 92 -1.64 3.20 -0.88
N LEU A 93 -1.43 4.12 0.06
CA LEU A 93 -0.54 5.26 -0.09
C LEU A 93 0.78 4.92 0.61
N ASP A 94 1.85 4.87 -0.16
CA ASP A 94 3.22 4.79 0.35
C ASP A 94 3.71 6.23 0.64
N LEU A 95 3.84 6.53 1.93
CA LEU A 95 4.17 7.84 2.47
C LEU A 95 5.43 7.75 3.35
N GLU A 96 6.58 7.82 2.69
CA GLU A 96 7.90 7.76 3.35
C GLU A 96 8.88 8.86 2.90
N SER A 97 8.45 9.77 2.02
CA SER A 97 9.23 10.95 1.63
C SER A 97 8.48 12.23 2.01
N HIS A 98 9.19 13.18 2.62
CA HIS A 98 8.66 14.51 2.92
C HIS A 98 9.07 15.55 1.85
N GLU A 99 9.97 15.21 0.93
CA GLU A 99 10.48 16.08 -0.14
C GLU A 99 10.99 17.45 0.32
N GLY A 100 11.41 17.60 1.58
CA GLY A 100 11.84 18.87 2.17
C GLY A 100 10.69 19.80 2.61
N LEU A 101 9.44 19.33 2.60
CA LEU A 101 8.30 20.06 3.13
C LEU A 101 8.20 19.91 4.66
N PRO A 102 7.56 20.88 5.35
CA PRO A 102 7.11 20.73 6.74
C PRO A 102 6.16 19.54 6.92
N ALA A 103 6.22 18.92 8.10
CA ALA A 103 5.48 17.68 8.38
C ALA A 103 3.94 17.84 8.28
N ASP A 104 3.42 19.00 8.65
CA ASP A 104 1.99 19.31 8.56
C ASP A 104 1.52 19.45 7.10
N GLU A 105 2.36 19.95 6.20
CA GLU A 105 2.10 19.99 4.76
C GLU A 105 2.07 18.58 4.15
N VAL A 106 3.03 17.71 4.52
CA VAL A 106 3.05 16.30 4.12
C VAL A 106 1.79 15.57 4.58
N ALA A 107 1.42 15.75 5.86
CA ALA A 107 0.21 15.17 6.40
C ALA A 107 -1.05 15.72 5.72
N ALA A 108 -1.08 17.01 5.39
CA ALA A 108 -2.20 17.63 4.66
C ALA A 108 -2.32 17.10 3.22
N PHE A 109 -1.20 16.89 2.53
CA PHE A 109 -1.15 16.21 1.23
C PHE A 109 -1.76 14.81 1.34
N ALA A 110 -1.28 13.98 2.26
CA ALA A 110 -1.72 12.60 2.41
C ALA A 110 -3.22 12.51 2.74
N ARG A 111 -3.72 13.30 3.70
CA ARG A 111 -5.15 13.35 4.02
C ARG A 111 -6.01 13.73 2.80
N ARG A 112 -5.55 14.66 1.97
CA ARG A 112 -6.26 15.04 0.74
C ARG A 112 -6.27 13.91 -0.28
N TRP A 113 -5.13 13.24 -0.48
CA TRP A 113 -5.03 12.10 -1.38
C TRP A 113 -5.97 10.95 -0.94
N CYS A 114 -5.92 10.55 0.34
CA CYS A 114 -6.74 9.47 0.88
C CYS A 114 -8.23 9.75 0.73
N ARG A 115 -8.69 10.97 1.06
CA ARG A 115 -10.08 11.37 0.89
C ARG A 115 -10.54 11.32 -0.58
N ILE A 116 -9.66 11.61 -1.54
CA ILE A 116 -10.01 11.54 -2.97
C ILE A 116 -10.20 10.08 -3.37
N VAL A 117 -9.28 9.20 -2.97
CA VAL A 117 -9.38 7.76 -3.26
C VAL A 117 -10.62 7.16 -2.61
N GLU A 118 -10.88 7.49 -1.33
CA GLU A 118 -12.07 7.02 -0.60
C GLU A 118 -13.36 7.49 -1.26
N ARG A 119 -13.47 8.76 -1.67
CA ARG A 119 -14.65 9.24 -2.41
C ARG A 119 -14.86 8.54 -3.75
N ARG A 120 -13.78 8.12 -4.42
CA ARG A 120 -13.84 7.51 -5.76
C ARG A 120 -14.08 6.01 -5.73
N THR A 121 -13.71 5.34 -4.64
CA THR A 121 -13.69 3.88 -4.55
C THR A 121 -14.52 3.31 -3.41
N GLY A 122 -14.90 4.13 -2.43
CA GLY A 122 -15.51 3.67 -1.17
C GLY A 122 -14.53 3.01 -0.20
N MET A 123 -13.25 2.88 -0.55
CA MET A 123 -12.23 2.23 0.27
C MET A 123 -11.41 3.21 1.09
N ARG A 124 -11.00 2.78 2.28
CA ARG A 124 -9.94 3.46 3.04
C ARG A 124 -8.58 2.90 2.60
N PRO A 125 -7.70 3.71 1.98
CA PRO A 125 -6.38 3.21 1.60
C PRO A 125 -5.55 2.88 2.84
N PHE A 126 -4.72 1.84 2.73
CA PHE A 126 -3.64 1.62 3.69
C PHE A 126 -2.65 2.77 3.63
N ILE A 127 -2.08 3.13 4.78
CA ILE A 127 -0.94 4.04 4.84
C ILE A 127 0.29 3.19 5.10
N TYR A 128 1.14 3.07 4.08
CA TYR A 128 2.48 2.54 4.24
C TYR A 128 3.42 3.65 4.71
N THR A 129 4.16 3.40 5.79
CA THR A 129 5.16 4.33 6.33
C THR A 129 6.08 3.60 7.32
N HIS A 130 7.01 4.33 7.94
CA HIS A 130 7.86 3.82 9.02
C HIS A 130 7.76 4.69 10.29
N ALA A 131 8.13 4.11 11.44
CA ALA A 131 7.86 4.71 12.75
C ALA A 131 8.44 6.12 12.94
N TRP A 132 9.65 6.35 12.43
CA TRP A 132 10.32 7.66 12.54
C TRP A 132 9.64 8.74 11.69
N PHE A 133 9.19 8.39 10.49
CA PHE A 133 8.48 9.32 9.60
C PHE A 133 7.16 9.79 10.24
N ALA A 134 6.40 8.86 10.78
CA ALA A 134 5.16 9.15 11.49
C ALA A 134 5.38 9.98 12.77
N ARG A 135 6.37 9.63 13.59
CA ARG A 135 6.73 10.36 14.82
C ARG A 135 7.18 11.79 14.56
N ALA A 136 7.78 12.06 13.40
CA ALA A 136 8.10 13.42 12.96
C ALA A 136 6.87 14.26 12.59
N GLY A 137 5.66 13.70 12.65
CA GLY A 137 4.40 14.40 12.43
C GLY A 137 3.86 14.30 11.00
N ASN A 138 4.60 13.68 10.08
CA ASN A 138 4.24 13.60 8.65
C ASN A 138 2.94 12.81 8.39
N CYS A 139 2.48 12.03 9.37
CA CYS A 139 1.27 11.23 9.29
C CYS A 139 0.10 11.76 10.13
N ALA A 140 0.19 13.00 10.64
CA ALA A 140 -0.85 13.55 11.51
C ALA A 140 -2.25 13.45 10.89
N GLY A 141 -3.25 13.03 11.67
CA GLY A 141 -4.64 12.91 11.21
C GLY A 141 -4.90 11.77 10.20
N LEU A 142 -3.99 10.79 10.09
CA LEU A 142 -4.21 9.57 9.30
C LEU A 142 -4.59 8.34 10.14
N GLY A 143 -4.79 8.50 11.46
CA GLY A 143 -5.02 7.37 12.39
C GLY A 143 -6.30 6.56 12.16
N GLU A 144 -7.23 7.05 11.33
CA GLU A 144 -8.44 6.33 10.91
C GLU A 144 -8.23 5.41 9.70
N TYR A 145 -7.11 5.55 9.00
CA TYR A 145 -6.70 4.70 7.88
C TYR A 145 -5.90 3.51 8.39
N PRO A 146 -6.04 2.30 7.79
CA PRO A 146 -5.32 1.12 8.24
C PRO A 146 -3.81 1.29 8.03
N LEU A 147 -3.04 1.00 9.08
CA LEU A 147 -1.58 1.13 9.04
C LEU A 147 -0.93 -0.11 8.43
N TRP A 148 -0.09 0.13 7.42
CA TRP A 148 0.94 -0.78 6.96
C TRP A 148 2.29 -0.21 7.41
N ILE A 149 2.94 -0.85 8.38
CA ILE A 149 4.17 -0.32 9.00
C ILE A 149 5.39 -1.09 8.52
N ALA A 150 6.37 -0.36 7.99
CA ALA A 150 7.72 -0.86 7.76
C ALA A 150 8.52 -0.83 9.05
N SER A 151 9.00 -1.99 9.46
CA SER A 151 9.89 -2.15 10.61
C SER A 151 10.82 -3.36 10.40
N PRO A 152 11.61 -3.36 9.30
CA PRO A 152 12.57 -4.44 9.05
C PRO A 152 13.51 -4.59 10.25
N GLY A 153 13.71 -5.84 10.70
CA GLY A 153 14.50 -6.17 11.89
C GLY A 153 13.72 -6.24 13.20
N ARG A 154 12.41 -5.92 13.21
CA ARG A 154 11.50 -6.31 14.31
C ARG A 154 10.99 -7.75 14.11
N PRO A 155 10.65 -8.47 15.19
CA PRO A 155 10.00 -9.77 15.06
C PRO A 155 8.70 -9.69 14.23
N LYS A 156 8.47 -10.69 13.39
CA LYS A 156 7.26 -10.83 12.57
C LYS A 156 6.00 -10.69 13.44
N GLY A 157 5.15 -9.72 13.11
CA GLY A 157 3.92 -9.45 13.87
C GLY A 157 4.08 -8.59 15.14
N ASP A 158 5.28 -8.05 15.41
CA ASP A 158 5.54 -7.17 16.55
C ASP A 158 6.24 -5.85 16.13
N PRO A 159 5.58 -5.02 15.29
CA PRO A 159 6.15 -3.75 14.86
C PRO A 159 6.07 -2.68 15.94
N LEU A 160 6.86 -1.63 15.77
CA LEU A 160 6.70 -0.41 16.54
C LEU A 160 5.55 0.43 15.95
N VAL A 161 4.42 0.50 16.65
CA VAL A 161 3.27 1.31 16.21
C VAL A 161 3.45 2.78 16.63
N PRO A 162 3.62 3.73 15.69
CA PRO A 162 3.71 5.15 16.02
C PRO A 162 2.32 5.80 16.11
N SER A 163 2.23 6.91 16.87
CA SER A 163 1.13 7.86 16.72
C SER A 163 1.06 8.36 15.26
N PRO A 164 -0.13 8.60 14.67
CA PRO A 164 -1.47 8.62 15.30
C PRO A 164 -2.15 7.25 15.49
N TRP A 165 -1.50 6.14 15.13
CA TRP A 165 -2.10 4.82 15.23
C TRP A 165 -1.96 4.22 16.63
N ARG A 166 -2.91 3.33 16.95
CA ARG A 166 -2.92 2.52 18.18
C ARG A 166 -2.77 1.02 17.89
N ASP A 167 -2.91 0.64 16.63
CA ASP A 167 -2.84 -0.72 16.13
C ASP A 167 -2.27 -0.70 14.71
N TRP A 168 -1.79 -1.84 14.23
CA TRP A 168 -1.30 -2.05 12.88
C TRP A 168 -2.14 -3.10 12.15
N LYS A 169 -2.15 -3.07 10.81
CA LYS A 169 -2.83 -4.09 10.00
C LYS A 169 -1.85 -4.94 9.21
N ILE A 170 -0.85 -4.31 8.59
CA ILE A 170 0.23 -5.00 7.89
C ILE A 170 1.57 -4.58 8.50
N HIS A 171 2.46 -5.55 8.71
CA HIS A 171 3.83 -5.32 9.14
C HIS A 171 4.79 -5.84 8.06
N GLN A 172 5.55 -4.93 7.44
CA GLN A 172 6.69 -5.28 6.61
C GLN A 172 7.90 -5.52 7.54
N TYR A 173 8.25 -6.78 7.73
CA TYR A 173 9.20 -7.24 8.76
C TYR A 173 10.58 -7.61 8.19
N ASP A 174 10.69 -7.72 6.87
CA ASP A 174 11.91 -8.02 6.14
C ASP A 174 11.89 -7.30 4.79
N ASN A 175 13.06 -6.99 4.26
CA ASN A 175 13.25 -6.27 3.00
C ASN A 175 14.28 -6.91 2.06
N SER A 176 14.77 -8.11 2.38
CA SER A 176 15.78 -8.79 1.56
C SER A 176 15.49 -10.30 1.46
N PRO A 177 15.55 -10.90 0.26
CA PRO A 177 15.76 -10.28 -1.07
C PRO A 177 14.51 -9.58 -1.63
N ILE A 178 13.37 -9.70 -0.95
CA ILE A 178 12.08 -9.12 -1.31
C ILE A 178 11.41 -8.65 -0.02
N ASP A 179 10.59 -7.61 -0.10
CA ASP A 179 9.82 -7.12 1.03
C ASP A 179 8.79 -8.14 1.47
N ARG A 180 8.86 -8.52 2.76
CA ARG A 180 7.99 -9.54 3.36
C ARG A 180 7.06 -8.92 4.38
N ASN A 181 5.80 -9.30 4.25
CA ASN A 181 4.70 -8.74 5.01
C ASN A 181 3.94 -9.82 5.77
N VAL A 182 3.36 -9.43 6.89
CA VAL A 182 2.28 -10.17 7.54
C VAL A 182 1.08 -9.29 7.78
N PHE A 183 -0.12 -9.86 7.60
CA PHE A 183 -1.38 -9.24 7.96
C PHE A 183 -1.94 -9.86 9.25
N HIS A 184 -2.39 -8.99 10.17
CA HIS A 184 -3.04 -9.40 11.41
C HIS A 184 -4.53 -9.69 11.20
N GLY A 185 -4.83 -10.91 10.73
CA GLY A 185 -6.20 -11.40 10.56
C GLY A 185 -6.29 -12.58 9.59
N SER A 186 -7.51 -12.92 9.22
CA SER A 186 -7.83 -13.92 8.18
C SER A 186 -7.90 -13.30 6.78
N ARG A 187 -8.01 -14.14 5.74
CA ARG A 187 -8.23 -13.67 4.37
C ARG A 187 -9.53 -12.88 4.23
N GLU A 188 -10.58 -13.30 4.93
CA GLU A 188 -11.86 -12.60 4.93
C GLU A 188 -11.75 -11.21 5.58
N ASP A 189 -11.00 -11.11 6.68
CA ASP A 189 -10.75 -9.82 7.32
C ASP A 189 -10.00 -8.87 6.40
N LEU A 190 -9.03 -9.39 5.64
CA LEU A 190 -8.27 -8.59 4.68
C LEU A 190 -9.14 -8.11 3.52
N THR A 191 -9.91 -8.99 2.88
CA THR A 191 -10.74 -8.59 1.73
C THR A 191 -11.90 -7.68 2.13
N ARG A 192 -12.37 -7.73 3.39
CA ARG A 192 -13.36 -6.79 3.92
C ARG A 192 -12.85 -5.35 4.02
N LEU A 193 -11.53 -5.14 4.04
CA LEU A 193 -10.90 -3.82 3.97
C LEU A 193 -10.79 -3.28 2.53
N GLY A 194 -11.00 -4.15 1.54
CA GLY A 194 -10.85 -3.84 0.13
C GLY A 194 -12.10 -3.31 -0.54
N TYR A 195 -12.06 -3.31 -1.87
CA TYR A 195 -13.10 -2.74 -2.72
C TYR A 195 -14.40 -3.52 -2.58
N ASP A 196 -15.51 -2.80 -2.48
CA ASP A 196 -16.85 -3.38 -2.54
C ASP A 196 -17.66 -2.65 -3.63
N PRO A 197 -17.90 -3.29 -4.79
CA PRO A 197 -18.73 -2.72 -5.84
C PRO A 197 -20.18 -2.70 -5.34
N ARG A 198 -20.61 -1.57 -4.81
CA ARG A 198 -22.01 -1.32 -4.47
C ARG A 198 -22.88 -1.25 -5.72
#